data_AF-A0A1C4XQ65-F1
#
_entry.id   AF-A0A1C4XQ65-F1
#
_cell.length_a   1.000
_cell.length_b   1.000
_cell.length_c   1.000
_cell.angle_alpha   90.00
_cell.angle_beta   90.00
_cell.angle_gamma   90.00
#
_symmetry.space_group_name_H-M   'P 1'
#
loop_
_entity.id
_entity.type
_entity.pdbx_description
1 polymer ?
#
loop_
_entity_poly.entity_id
_entity_poly.type
_entity_poly.pdbx_seq_one_letter_code
_entity_poly.pdbx_strand_id
1 'polypeptide(L)'
;MSTAVTTPRPVRSRRRIRRFLPPQHGAWAMLLLPYTVGVVLVGPRWPHLPLLGAWLAGYLLSYHVFQAVKTRRPGRFADQLLAYGLVTAPLAAAVLIARPAVLWYAPVYTLLLAVNAGYAWRRRERALLNDLASVAQSCLLVFVVATISGAPLVDVAPAFLALLLYLVGTVLYVKTMIRERGHPGYLRLSIGFHAAALVAASWLDLLLVPAFVLLLARAVILPDRRLRPAQVGMIEIGCSLLVLTLLLVAF
;
A
#
# COMPACT_ATOMS: atom_id res chain seq x y z
N MET A 1 26.67 21.39 49.66
CA MET A 1 26.35 21.73 48.25
C MET A 1 26.48 20.47 47.43
N SER A 2 25.37 19.84 47.03
CA SER A 2 25.38 18.63 46.20
C SER A 2 24.72 18.95 44.87
N THR A 3 25.52 18.95 43.80
CA THR A 3 25.11 19.28 42.44
C THR A 3 24.39 18.08 41.82
N ALA A 4 23.07 18.16 41.74
CA ALA A 4 22.26 17.17 41.04
C ALA A 4 22.50 17.28 39.52
N VAL A 5 23.24 16.30 38.98
CA VAL A 5 23.38 16.09 37.54
C VAL A 5 22.01 15.72 36.97
N THR A 6 21.42 16.63 36.20
CA THR A 6 20.14 16.39 35.51
C THR A 6 20.41 15.61 34.23
N THR A 7 20.16 14.30 34.24
CA THR A 7 20.17 13.49 33.02
C THR A 7 19.00 13.92 32.10
N PRO A 8 19.22 14.13 30.79
CA PRO A 8 18.17 14.59 29.89
C PRO A 8 17.11 13.50 29.66
N ARG A 9 15.85 13.84 29.98
CA ARG A 9 14.67 12.96 29.90
C ARG A 9 14.44 12.33 28.49
N PRO A 10 14.12 11.03 28.39
CA PRO A 10 13.84 10.31 27.13
C PRO A 10 12.52 10.69 26.42
N VAL A 11 11.77 11.66 26.95
CA VAL A 11 10.45 12.07 26.43
C VAL A 11 10.56 12.85 25.11
N ARG A 12 11.65 13.61 24.91
CA ARG A 12 11.87 14.40 23.68
C ARG A 12 12.17 13.51 22.46
N SER A 13 12.90 12.40 22.60
CA SER A 13 13.26 11.54 21.46
C SER A 13 12.04 10.78 20.91
N ARG A 14 11.18 10.25 21.79
CA ARG A 14 9.91 9.61 21.40
C ARG A 14 8.99 10.56 20.64
N ARG A 15 8.97 11.85 21.01
CA ARG A 15 8.20 12.89 20.32
C ARG A 15 8.80 13.26 18.95
N ARG A 16 10.12 13.16 18.78
CA ARG A 16 10.80 13.30 17.47
C ARG A 16 10.49 12.12 16.56
N ILE A 17 10.63 10.87 17.02
CA ILE A 17 10.38 9.66 16.19
C ILE A 17 8.94 9.64 15.64
N ARG A 18 7.96 10.03 16.48
CA ARG A 18 6.55 10.15 16.04
C ARG A 18 6.29 11.21 14.96
N ARG A 19 7.21 12.15 14.72
CA ARG A 19 7.07 13.13 13.63
C ARG A 19 7.45 12.56 12.27
N PHE A 20 8.26 11.50 12.24
CA PHE A 20 8.76 10.90 10.99
C PHE A 20 7.90 9.72 10.54
N LEU A 21 7.15 9.09 11.45
CA LEU A 21 6.29 7.95 11.12
C LEU A 21 4.82 8.37 10.92
N PRO A 22 4.21 8.09 9.75
CA PRO A 22 2.79 8.33 9.55
C PRO A 22 1.95 7.38 10.41
N PRO A 23 0.77 7.81 10.90
CA PRO A 23 -0.10 6.99 11.75
C PRO A 23 -0.84 5.86 10.98
N GLN A 24 -0.47 5.58 9.73
CA GLN A 24 -1.23 4.76 8.79
C GLN A 24 -0.78 3.29 8.79
N HIS A 25 -1.06 2.58 9.89
CA HIS A 25 -0.64 1.20 10.06
C HIS A 25 -1.23 0.22 9.02
N GLY A 26 -2.43 0.51 8.49
CA GLY A 26 -3.06 -0.32 7.46
C GLY A 26 -2.40 -0.24 6.08
N ALA A 27 -1.61 0.80 5.79
CA ALA A 27 -0.96 0.97 4.49
C ALA A 27 0.21 -0.01 4.31
N TRP A 28 0.82 -0.51 5.39
CA TRP A 28 2.01 -1.38 5.30
C TRP A 28 1.73 -2.70 4.58
N ALA A 29 0.59 -3.34 4.86
CA ALA A 29 0.20 -4.56 4.16
C ALA A 29 0.03 -4.29 2.66
N MET A 30 -0.59 -3.16 2.32
CA MET A 30 -0.79 -2.75 0.93
C MET A 30 0.53 -2.49 0.21
N LEU A 31 1.56 -1.96 0.89
CA LEU A 31 2.89 -1.74 0.31
C LEU A 31 3.72 -3.01 0.17
N LEU A 32 3.71 -3.85 1.20
CA LEU A 32 4.60 -5.01 1.29
C LEU A 32 4.06 -6.19 0.50
N LEU A 33 2.75 -6.41 0.50
CA LEU A 33 2.15 -7.59 -0.11
C LEU A 33 2.47 -7.70 -1.62
N PRO A 34 2.24 -6.68 -2.47
CA PRO A 34 2.57 -6.79 -3.90
C PRO A 34 4.07 -6.93 -4.16
N TYR A 35 4.91 -6.23 -3.38
CA TYR A 35 6.35 -6.37 -3.46
C TYR A 35 6.79 -7.81 -3.16
N THR A 36 6.33 -8.38 -2.05
CA THR A 36 6.70 -9.73 -1.61
C THR A 36 6.25 -10.77 -2.62
N VAL A 37 5.00 -10.72 -3.08
CA VAL A 37 4.50 -11.62 -4.13
C VAL A 37 5.36 -11.50 -5.38
N GLY A 38 5.59 -10.29 -5.88
CA GLY A 38 6.41 -10.08 -7.07
C GLY A 38 7.81 -10.69 -6.93
N VAL A 39 8.49 -10.48 -5.80
CA VAL A 39 9.86 -10.99 -5.58
C VAL A 39 9.92 -12.51 -5.50
N VAL A 40 8.93 -13.13 -4.84
CA VAL A 40 8.91 -14.59 -4.70
C VAL A 40 8.68 -15.25 -6.06
N LEU A 41 7.73 -14.75 -6.86
CA LEU A 41 7.41 -15.32 -8.17
C LEU A 41 8.59 -15.27 -9.15
N VAL A 42 9.35 -14.18 -9.17
CA VAL A 42 10.43 -13.99 -10.15
C VAL A 42 11.83 -14.37 -9.63
N GLY A 43 11.90 -14.78 -8.36
CA GLY A 43 13.12 -15.08 -7.63
C GLY A 43 13.84 -13.82 -7.10
N PRO A 44 14.48 -13.89 -5.91
CA PRO A 44 15.18 -12.77 -5.32
C PRO A 44 16.41 -12.37 -6.15
N ARG A 45 16.53 -11.07 -6.45
CA ARG A 45 17.70 -10.47 -7.09
C ARG A 45 18.17 -9.27 -6.30
N TRP A 46 19.45 -8.94 -6.42
CA TRP A 46 20.06 -7.84 -5.68
C TRP A 46 19.32 -6.49 -5.84
N PRO A 47 18.77 -6.07 -7.01
CA PRO A 47 18.13 -4.77 -7.13
C PRO A 47 16.75 -4.71 -6.44
N HIS A 48 16.21 -5.84 -5.99
CA HIS A 48 14.98 -5.84 -5.19
C HIS A 48 15.20 -5.18 -3.83
N LEU A 49 16.38 -5.35 -3.22
CA LEU A 49 16.69 -4.73 -1.93
C LEU A 49 16.70 -3.19 -1.97
N PRO A 50 17.44 -2.52 -2.88
CA PRO A 50 17.34 -1.08 -3.02
C PRO A 50 15.96 -0.64 -3.52
N LEU A 51 15.25 -1.45 -4.34
CA LEU A 51 13.86 -1.16 -4.69
C LEU A 51 12.97 -1.10 -3.45
N LEU A 52 13.06 -2.07 -2.53
CA LEU A 52 12.27 -2.08 -1.29
C LEU A 52 12.58 -0.84 -0.45
N GLY A 53 13.86 -0.52 -0.29
CA GLY A 53 14.26 0.68 0.44
C GLY A 53 13.73 1.96 -0.20
N ALA A 54 13.84 2.09 -1.53
CA ALA A 54 13.29 3.21 -2.29
C ALA A 54 11.76 3.27 -2.22
N TRP A 55 11.09 2.13 -2.23
CA TRP A 55 9.63 2.03 -2.14
C TRP A 55 9.12 2.50 -0.77
N LEU A 56 9.72 1.99 0.32
CA LEU A 56 9.35 2.38 1.67
C LEU A 56 9.71 3.84 1.98
N ALA A 57 10.93 4.27 1.62
CA ALA A 57 11.36 5.65 1.80
C ALA A 57 10.56 6.61 0.91
N GLY A 58 10.25 6.21 -0.32
CA GLY A 58 9.44 6.95 -1.28
C GLY A 58 8.00 7.10 -0.82
N TYR A 59 7.41 6.08 -0.21
CA TYR A 59 6.11 6.20 0.45
C TYR A 59 6.14 7.24 1.58
N LEU A 60 7.14 7.17 2.47
CA LEU A 60 7.29 8.15 3.55
C LEU A 60 7.52 9.57 3.01
N LEU A 61 8.32 9.71 1.95
CA LEU A 61 8.51 10.97 1.23
C LEU A 61 7.17 11.48 0.69
N SER A 62 6.41 10.63 -0.02
CA SER A 62 5.12 10.99 -0.62
C SER A 62 4.12 11.47 0.43
N TYR A 63 4.09 10.85 1.62
CA TYR A 63 3.24 11.29 2.72
C TYR A 63 3.57 12.72 3.14
N HIS A 64 4.85 13.06 3.31
CA HIS A 64 5.28 14.39 3.70
C HIS A 64 5.08 15.42 2.58
N VAL A 65 5.28 15.02 1.31
CA VAL A 65 4.94 15.84 0.14
C VAL A 65 3.45 16.18 0.15
N PHE A 66 2.57 15.21 0.37
CA PHE A 66 1.13 15.45 0.43
C PHE A 66 0.74 16.32 1.63
N GLN A 67 1.39 16.18 2.79
CA GLN A 67 1.17 17.10 3.91
C GLN A 67 1.65 18.54 3.60
N ALA A 68 2.78 18.70 2.91
CA ALA A 68 3.27 19.99 2.45
C ALA A 68 2.29 20.64 1.46
N VAL A 69 1.80 19.88 0.47
CA VAL A 69 0.80 20.32 -0.52
C VAL A 69 -0.51 20.72 0.17
N LYS A 70 -1.02 19.88 1.08
CA LYS A 70 -2.25 20.12 1.85
C LYS A 70 -2.18 21.39 2.69
N THR A 71 -1.05 21.64 3.34
CA THR A 71 -0.84 22.79 4.23
C THR A 71 -0.37 24.04 3.49
N ARG A 72 0.07 23.90 2.22
CA ARG A 72 0.75 24.95 1.44
C ARG A 72 1.95 25.56 2.16
N ARG A 73 2.63 24.76 2.99
CA ARG A 73 3.77 25.17 3.82
C ARG A 73 4.91 24.16 3.70
N PRO A 74 5.61 24.11 2.54
CA PRO A 74 6.68 23.14 2.31
C PRO A 74 7.81 23.25 3.34
N GLY A 75 8.15 24.47 3.78
CA GLY A 75 9.17 24.70 4.81
C GLY A 75 8.91 23.99 6.15
N ARG A 76 7.66 23.67 6.48
CA ARG A 76 7.32 22.91 7.70
C ARG A 76 7.80 21.46 7.64
N PHE A 77 7.95 20.92 6.43
CA PHE A 77 8.30 19.52 6.19
C PHE A 77 9.69 19.36 5.54
N ALA A 78 10.46 20.44 5.42
CA ALA A 78 11.73 20.46 4.70
C ALA A 78 12.70 19.38 5.19
N ASP A 79 12.87 19.24 6.51
CA ASP A 79 13.73 18.21 7.11
C ASP A 79 13.32 16.79 6.70
N GLN A 80 12.01 16.50 6.69
CA GLN A 80 11.50 15.18 6.31
C GLN A 80 11.65 14.94 4.80
N LEU A 81 11.38 15.96 3.98
CA LEU A 81 11.54 15.89 2.53
C LEU A 81 13.01 15.66 2.15
N LEU A 82 13.94 16.38 2.79
CA LEU A 82 15.38 16.18 2.59
C LEU A 82 15.83 14.82 3.08
N ALA A 83 15.45 14.41 4.29
CA ALA A 83 15.86 13.11 4.85
C ALA A 83 15.37 11.93 3.99
N TYR A 84 14.08 11.89 3.65
CA TYR A 84 13.56 10.81 2.81
C TYR A 84 13.98 10.93 1.35
N GLY A 85 14.18 12.15 0.84
CA GLY A 85 14.72 12.39 -0.51
C GLY A 85 16.14 11.86 -0.65
N LEU A 86 17.03 12.15 0.31
CA LEU A 86 18.42 11.69 0.34
C LEU A 86 18.54 10.16 0.52
N VAL A 87 17.54 9.50 1.09
CA VAL A 87 17.49 8.03 1.15
C VAL A 87 16.91 7.44 -0.13
N THR A 88 15.79 8.00 -0.62
CA THR A 88 15.08 7.47 -1.80
C THR A 88 15.89 7.61 -3.07
N ALA A 89 16.53 8.77 -3.29
CA ALA A 89 17.25 9.09 -4.52
C ALA A 89 18.40 8.10 -4.84
N PRO A 90 19.37 7.81 -3.94
CA PRO A 90 20.44 6.87 -4.24
C PRO A 90 19.94 5.44 -4.43
N LEU A 91 18.92 5.02 -3.67
CA LEU A 91 18.33 3.69 -3.81
C LEU A 91 17.59 3.53 -5.16
N ALA A 92 16.81 4.55 -5.54
CA ALA A 92 16.17 4.60 -6.86
C ALA A 92 17.22 4.66 -7.98
N ALA A 93 18.30 5.43 -7.82
CA ALA A 93 19.40 5.49 -8.77
C ALA A 93 20.08 4.12 -8.93
N ALA A 94 20.30 3.38 -7.85
CA ALA A 94 20.85 2.02 -7.92
C ALA A 94 19.95 1.07 -8.74
N VAL A 95 18.62 1.16 -8.57
CA VAL A 95 17.66 0.38 -9.37
C VAL A 95 17.70 0.81 -10.84
N LEU A 96 17.75 2.12 -11.11
CA LEU A 96 17.79 2.67 -12.47
C LEU A 96 19.07 2.29 -13.22
N ILE A 97 20.22 2.31 -12.54
CA ILE A 97 21.51 1.88 -13.10
C ILE A 97 21.45 0.37 -13.42
N ALA A 98 20.87 -0.43 -12.53
CA ALA A 98 20.73 -1.87 -12.77
C ALA A 98 19.81 -2.18 -13.95
N ARG A 99 18.67 -1.47 -14.03
CA ARG A 99 17.57 -1.75 -14.95
C ARG A 99 16.85 -0.46 -15.37
N PRO A 100 17.37 0.26 -16.39
CA PRO A 100 16.77 1.52 -16.86
C PRO A 100 15.34 1.39 -17.37
N ALA A 101 14.95 0.19 -17.83
CA ALA A 101 13.61 -0.11 -18.33
C ALA A 101 12.49 0.16 -17.30
N VAL A 102 12.79 0.26 -16.00
CA VAL A 102 11.78 0.65 -15.00
C VAL A 102 11.26 2.08 -15.22
N LEU A 103 11.95 2.93 -16.01
CA LEU A 103 11.48 4.27 -16.38
C LEU A 103 10.19 4.23 -17.21
N TRP A 104 9.87 3.12 -17.87
CA TRP A 104 8.59 2.97 -18.57
C TRP A 104 7.37 3.09 -17.65
N TYR A 105 7.54 2.84 -16.35
CA TYR A 105 6.48 3.02 -15.36
C TYR A 105 6.37 4.47 -14.85
N ALA A 106 7.35 5.34 -15.11
CA ALA A 106 7.35 6.71 -14.59
C ALA A 106 6.11 7.53 -15.00
N PRO A 107 5.62 7.50 -16.26
CA PRO A 107 4.43 8.24 -16.64
C PRO A 107 3.18 7.84 -15.85
N VAL A 108 2.94 6.52 -15.67
CA VAL A 108 1.78 6.03 -14.92
C VAL A 108 1.90 6.34 -13.43
N TYR A 109 3.08 6.20 -12.82
CA TYR A 109 3.30 6.60 -11.44
C TYR A 109 3.11 8.11 -11.24
N THR A 110 3.59 8.94 -12.17
CA THR A 110 3.40 10.40 -12.13
C THR A 110 1.91 10.76 -12.20
N LEU A 111 1.15 10.15 -13.11
CA LEU A 111 -0.30 10.38 -13.20
C LEU A 111 -1.01 10.01 -11.88
N LEU A 112 -0.73 8.83 -11.32
CA LEU A 112 -1.33 8.38 -10.07
C LEU A 112 -0.91 9.26 -8.87
N LEU A 113 0.35 9.68 -8.81
CA LEU A 113 0.82 10.64 -7.80
C LEU A 113 0.16 12.01 -7.96
N ALA A 114 -0.09 12.47 -9.19
CA ALA A 114 -0.79 13.71 -9.45
C ALA A 114 -2.25 13.65 -8.99
N VAL A 115 -2.94 12.52 -9.18
CA VAL A 115 -4.28 12.26 -8.61
C VAL A 115 -4.22 12.40 -7.08
N ASN A 116 -3.30 11.70 -6.43
CA ASN A 116 -3.13 11.76 -4.98
C ASN A 116 -2.81 13.17 -4.48
N ALA A 117 -1.92 13.89 -5.16
CA ALA A 117 -1.56 15.28 -4.85
C ALA A 117 -2.75 16.23 -5.02
N GLY A 118 -3.56 16.04 -6.07
CA GLY A 118 -4.79 16.81 -6.30
C GLY A 118 -5.81 16.61 -5.18
N TYR A 119 -5.99 15.38 -4.71
CA TYR A 119 -6.83 15.07 -3.55
C TYR A 119 -6.25 15.65 -2.24
N ALA A 120 -4.93 15.59 -2.04
CA ALA A 120 -4.26 16.20 -0.89
C ALA A 120 -4.42 17.73 -0.87
N TRP A 121 -4.26 18.38 -2.03
CA TRP A 121 -4.44 19.83 -2.19
C TRP A 121 -5.87 20.27 -1.86
N ARG A 122 -6.87 19.51 -2.31
CA ARG A 122 -8.29 19.72 -1.98
C ARG A 122 -8.69 19.25 -0.58
N ARG A 123 -7.74 18.71 0.21
CA ARG A 123 -7.94 18.14 1.55
C ARG A 123 -8.95 16.99 1.59
N ARG A 124 -9.03 16.23 0.50
CA ARG A 124 -9.92 15.09 0.29
C ARG A 124 -9.16 13.76 0.22
N GLU A 125 -8.13 13.61 1.05
CA GLU A 125 -7.29 12.40 1.15
C GLU A 125 -8.08 11.10 1.43
N ARG A 126 -9.34 11.22 1.88
CA ARG A 126 -10.22 10.09 2.19
C ARG A 126 -11.10 9.64 1.02
N ALA A 127 -10.96 10.28 -0.15
CA ALA A 127 -11.76 9.96 -1.33
C ALA A 127 -11.45 8.56 -1.87
N LEU A 128 -12.46 7.88 -2.42
CA LEU A 128 -12.27 6.53 -2.99
C LEU A 128 -11.24 6.51 -4.11
N LEU A 129 -11.31 7.45 -5.05
CA LEU A 129 -10.35 7.52 -6.16
C LEU A 129 -8.90 7.74 -5.69
N ASN A 130 -8.68 8.44 -4.58
CA ASN A 130 -7.35 8.59 -3.99
C ASN A 130 -6.81 7.25 -3.46
N ASP A 131 -7.65 6.51 -2.74
CA ASP A 131 -7.27 5.19 -2.22
C ASP A 131 -7.05 4.19 -3.37
N LEU A 132 -7.90 4.22 -4.42
CA LEU A 132 -7.73 3.38 -5.62
C LEU A 132 -6.47 3.72 -6.41
N ALA A 133 -6.12 5.01 -6.55
CA ALA A 133 -4.86 5.41 -7.17
C ALA A 133 -3.66 4.85 -6.42
N SER A 134 -3.70 4.89 -5.08
CA SER A 134 -2.66 4.29 -4.23
C SER A 134 -2.60 2.76 -4.39
N VAL A 135 -3.76 2.08 -4.52
CA VAL A 135 -3.82 0.62 -4.75
C VAL A 135 -3.18 0.28 -6.08
N ALA A 136 -3.50 1.02 -7.14
CA ALA A 136 -2.89 0.84 -8.45
C ALA A 136 -1.36 1.01 -8.40
N GLN A 137 -0.86 2.05 -7.72
CA GLN A 137 0.58 2.27 -7.53
C GLN A 137 1.26 1.08 -6.84
N SER A 138 0.60 0.51 -5.83
CA SER A 138 1.16 -0.63 -5.12
C SER A 138 1.15 -1.91 -5.95
N CYS A 139 0.06 -2.19 -6.66
CA CYS A 139 -0.03 -3.38 -7.49
C CYS A 139 0.93 -3.32 -8.69
N LEU A 140 1.11 -2.14 -9.31
CA LEU A 140 2.05 -1.94 -10.41
C LEU A 140 3.50 -2.36 -10.06
N LEU A 141 3.84 -2.34 -8.77
CA LEU A 141 5.15 -2.76 -8.29
C LEU A 141 5.46 -4.23 -8.65
N VAL A 142 4.44 -5.09 -8.82
CA VAL A 142 4.62 -6.48 -9.29
C VAL A 142 5.30 -6.50 -10.66
N PHE A 143 4.86 -5.65 -11.59
CA PHE A 143 5.47 -5.54 -12.92
C PHE A 143 6.84 -4.87 -12.87
N VAL A 144 7.05 -3.89 -11.97
CA VAL A 144 8.38 -3.30 -11.75
C VAL A 144 9.37 -4.37 -11.29
N VAL A 145 8.97 -5.21 -10.34
CA VAL A 145 9.80 -6.33 -9.85
C VAL A 145 10.10 -7.33 -10.95
N ALA A 146 9.10 -7.72 -11.76
CA ALA A 146 9.32 -8.59 -12.90
C ALA A 146 10.27 -7.99 -13.94
N THR A 147 10.13 -6.69 -14.23
CA THR A 147 10.99 -5.96 -15.17
C THR A 147 12.43 -5.92 -14.69
N ILE A 148 12.65 -5.66 -13.40
CA ILE A 148 14.00 -5.68 -12.81
C ILE A 148 14.66 -7.05 -13.02
N SER A 149 13.83 -8.07 -12.89
CA SER A 149 14.19 -9.47 -13.00
C SER A 149 14.35 -9.99 -14.43
N GLY A 150 13.91 -9.22 -15.44
CA GLY A 150 13.84 -9.69 -16.82
C GLY A 150 12.81 -10.81 -17.02
N ALA A 151 11.86 -10.96 -16.09
CA ALA A 151 10.79 -11.94 -16.18
C ALA A 151 9.68 -11.43 -17.12
N PRO A 152 9.06 -12.29 -17.93
CA PRO A 152 7.89 -11.93 -18.73
C PRO A 152 6.76 -11.37 -17.87
N LEU A 153 6.16 -10.25 -18.30
CA LEU A 153 5.06 -9.63 -17.54
C LEU A 153 3.80 -10.51 -17.49
N VAL A 154 3.62 -11.38 -18.49
CA VAL A 154 2.50 -12.33 -18.57
C VAL A 154 2.52 -13.33 -17.40
N ASP A 155 3.71 -13.72 -16.94
CA ASP A 155 3.85 -14.71 -15.86
C ASP A 155 3.39 -14.16 -14.51
N VAL A 156 3.52 -12.85 -14.29
CA VAL A 156 3.11 -12.18 -13.04
C VAL A 156 1.75 -11.50 -13.15
N ALA A 157 1.15 -11.44 -14.35
CA ALA A 157 -0.12 -10.76 -14.59
C ALA A 157 -1.31 -11.37 -13.81
N PRO A 158 -1.44 -12.72 -13.67
CA PRO A 158 -2.48 -13.32 -12.84
C PRO A 158 -2.37 -12.89 -11.37
N ALA A 159 -1.17 -12.94 -10.81
CA ALA A 159 -0.91 -12.53 -9.43
C ALA A 159 -1.17 -11.03 -9.23
N PHE A 160 -0.77 -10.18 -10.19
CA PHE A 160 -1.11 -8.76 -10.20
C PHE A 160 -2.63 -8.54 -10.16
N LEU A 161 -3.39 -9.23 -11.01
CA LEU A 161 -4.85 -9.06 -11.06
C LEU A 161 -5.51 -9.52 -9.76
N ALA A 162 -5.09 -10.66 -9.22
CA ALA A 162 -5.60 -11.16 -7.94
C ALA A 162 -5.30 -10.19 -6.78
N LEU A 163 -4.09 -9.61 -6.73
CA LEU A 163 -3.72 -8.58 -5.75
C LEU A 163 -4.53 -7.30 -5.93
N LEU A 164 -4.75 -6.87 -7.17
CA LEU A 164 -5.55 -5.68 -7.47
C LEU A 164 -6.99 -5.88 -7.00
N LEU A 165 -7.60 -7.03 -7.32
CA LEU A 165 -8.94 -7.40 -6.86
C LEU A 165 -9.00 -7.43 -5.32
N TYR A 166 -8.03 -8.07 -4.67
CA TYR A 166 -7.97 -8.12 -3.21
C TYR A 166 -7.86 -6.73 -2.58
N LEU A 167 -6.91 -5.90 -3.02
CA LEU A 167 -6.64 -4.60 -2.40
C LEU A 167 -7.75 -3.59 -2.67
N VAL A 168 -8.34 -3.57 -3.88
CA VAL A 168 -9.52 -2.74 -4.16
C VAL A 168 -10.71 -3.19 -3.31
N GLY A 169 -10.96 -4.50 -3.21
CA GLY A 169 -12.01 -5.06 -2.36
C GLY A 169 -11.83 -4.66 -0.90
N THR A 170 -10.61 -4.76 -0.39
CA THR A 170 -10.24 -4.32 0.96
C THR A 170 -10.48 -2.83 1.18
N VAL A 171 -10.15 -1.95 0.23
CA VAL A 171 -10.47 -0.52 0.35
C VAL A 171 -11.98 -0.29 0.49
N LEU A 172 -12.79 -0.93 -0.36
CA LEU A 172 -14.25 -0.82 -0.31
C LEU A 172 -14.83 -1.37 1.00
N TYR A 173 -14.34 -2.52 1.44
CA TYR A 173 -14.74 -3.17 2.68
C TYR A 173 -14.39 -2.31 3.90
N VAL A 174 -13.14 -1.86 4.02
CA VAL A 174 -12.70 -1.04 5.16
C VAL A 174 -13.43 0.30 5.21
N LYS A 175 -13.74 0.91 4.07
CA LYS A 175 -14.59 2.11 4.04
C LYS A 175 -15.98 1.82 4.59
N THR A 176 -16.62 0.76 4.12
CA THR A 176 -17.94 0.30 4.60
C THR A 176 -17.91 0.02 6.11
N MET A 177 -16.84 -0.55 6.63
CA MET A 177 -16.71 -0.87 8.06
C MET A 177 -16.46 0.34 8.94
N ILE A 178 -15.73 1.35 8.48
CA ILE A 178 -15.22 2.43 9.35
C ILE A 178 -15.83 3.79 9.04
N ARG A 179 -15.66 4.28 7.80
CA ARG A 179 -15.95 5.69 7.46
C ARG A 179 -17.35 5.88 6.88
N GLU A 180 -17.79 4.92 6.09
CA GLU A 180 -19.06 4.92 5.35
C GLU A 180 -20.04 3.91 5.98
N ARG A 181 -19.92 3.72 7.30
CA ARG A 181 -20.70 2.74 8.06
C ARG A 181 -22.18 3.07 7.99
N GLY A 182 -22.98 2.07 7.63
CA GLY A 182 -24.44 2.21 7.48
C GLY A 182 -24.86 2.85 6.14
N HIS A 183 -23.92 3.23 5.27
CA HIS A 183 -24.27 3.77 3.96
C HIS A 183 -24.62 2.62 2.98
N PRO A 184 -25.89 2.47 2.56
CA PRO A 184 -26.33 1.31 1.79
C PRO A 184 -25.66 1.24 0.40
N GLY A 185 -25.32 2.38 -0.19
CA GLY A 185 -24.58 2.42 -1.45
C GLY A 185 -23.16 1.85 -1.35
N TYR A 186 -22.46 2.07 -0.23
CA TYR A 186 -21.10 1.56 -0.05
C TYR A 186 -21.12 0.07 0.26
N LEU A 187 -22.12 -0.39 1.02
CA LEU A 187 -22.35 -1.80 1.27
C LEU A 187 -22.61 -2.57 -0.03
N ARG A 188 -23.55 -2.12 -0.86
CA ARG A 188 -23.82 -2.74 -2.17
C ARG A 188 -22.61 -2.74 -3.08
N LEU A 189 -21.88 -1.62 -3.14
CA LEU A 189 -20.65 -1.52 -3.93
C LEU A 189 -19.60 -2.52 -3.45
N SER A 190 -19.40 -2.63 -2.13
CA SER A 190 -18.43 -3.57 -1.56
C SER A 190 -18.83 -5.01 -1.86
N ILE A 191 -20.07 -5.42 -1.61
CA ILE A 191 -20.54 -6.79 -1.86
C ILE A 191 -20.47 -7.13 -3.35
N GLY A 192 -20.99 -6.25 -4.21
CA GLY A 192 -20.98 -6.44 -5.66
C GLY A 192 -19.56 -6.58 -6.22
N PHE A 193 -18.62 -5.76 -5.74
CA PHE A 193 -17.22 -5.89 -6.12
C PHE A 193 -16.61 -7.22 -5.67
N HIS A 194 -16.85 -7.66 -4.42
CA HIS A 194 -16.31 -8.94 -3.95
C HIS A 194 -16.91 -10.15 -4.68
N ALA A 195 -18.19 -10.09 -5.07
CA ALA A 195 -18.81 -11.11 -5.88
C ALA A 195 -18.19 -11.18 -7.28
N ALA A 196 -17.99 -10.04 -7.95
CA ALA A 196 -17.30 -9.98 -9.22
C ALA A 196 -15.83 -10.43 -9.10
N ALA A 197 -15.15 -10.07 -8.02
CA ALA A 197 -13.78 -10.46 -7.75
C ALA A 197 -13.65 -11.98 -7.52
N LEU A 198 -14.63 -12.61 -6.85
CA LEU A 198 -14.70 -14.06 -6.70
C LEU A 198 -14.83 -14.76 -8.04
N VAL A 199 -15.73 -14.29 -8.90
CA VAL A 199 -15.86 -14.83 -10.26
C VAL A 199 -14.54 -14.65 -11.00
N ALA A 200 -13.96 -13.45 -11.02
CA ALA A 200 -12.68 -13.20 -11.69
C ALA A 200 -11.56 -14.12 -11.17
N ALA A 201 -11.46 -14.31 -9.85
CA ALA A 201 -10.46 -15.18 -9.23
C ALA A 201 -10.63 -16.65 -9.65
N SER A 202 -11.86 -17.16 -9.85
CA SER A 202 -12.07 -18.53 -10.32
C SER A 202 -11.59 -18.77 -11.76
N TRP A 203 -11.48 -17.71 -12.58
CA TRP A 203 -10.87 -17.80 -13.90
C TRP A 203 -9.35 -17.68 -13.88
N LEU A 204 -8.77 -17.18 -12.78
CA LEU A 204 -7.32 -17.08 -12.61
C LEU A 204 -6.74 -18.40 -12.11
N ASP A 205 -7.22 -18.87 -10.97
CA ASP A 205 -6.82 -20.14 -10.37
C ASP A 205 -7.85 -20.59 -9.32
N LEU A 206 -8.24 -21.87 -9.33
CA LEU A 206 -9.23 -22.41 -8.40
C LEU A 206 -8.75 -22.39 -6.94
N LEU A 207 -7.44 -22.39 -6.68
CA LEU A 207 -6.86 -22.26 -5.34
C LEU A 207 -7.14 -20.89 -4.71
N LEU A 208 -7.47 -19.86 -5.51
CA LEU A 208 -7.83 -18.54 -4.99
C LEU A 208 -9.28 -18.48 -4.49
N VAL A 209 -10.16 -19.35 -4.99
CA VAL A 209 -11.59 -19.34 -4.70
C VAL A 209 -11.90 -19.33 -3.19
N PRO A 210 -11.29 -20.18 -2.33
CA PRO A 210 -11.56 -20.15 -0.90
C PRO A 210 -11.29 -18.79 -0.24
N ALA A 211 -10.21 -18.11 -0.63
CA ALA A 211 -9.92 -16.78 -0.10
C ALA A 211 -10.98 -15.78 -0.58
N PHE A 212 -11.32 -15.75 -1.86
CA PHE A 212 -12.30 -14.80 -2.37
C PHE A 212 -13.72 -15.06 -1.85
N VAL A 213 -14.09 -16.31 -1.57
CA VAL A 213 -15.32 -16.66 -0.84
C VAL A 213 -15.28 -16.07 0.57
N LEU A 214 -14.18 -16.23 1.31
CA LEU A 214 -14.01 -15.63 2.63
C LEU A 214 -14.10 -14.09 2.58
N LEU A 215 -13.49 -13.46 1.57
CA LEU A 215 -13.54 -12.01 1.37
C LEU A 215 -14.95 -11.49 1.04
N LEU A 216 -15.75 -12.27 0.31
CA LEU A 216 -17.16 -11.96 0.08
C LEU A 216 -17.98 -12.17 1.36
N ALA A 217 -17.81 -13.31 2.03
CA ALA A 217 -18.53 -13.63 3.26
C ALA A 217 -18.31 -12.56 4.34
N ARG A 218 -17.06 -12.12 4.56
CA ARG A 218 -16.76 -11.06 5.51
C ARG A 218 -17.40 -9.72 5.11
N ALA A 219 -17.47 -9.41 3.81
CA ALA A 219 -18.05 -8.17 3.31
C ALA A 219 -19.58 -8.12 3.48
N VAL A 220 -20.23 -9.30 3.53
CA VAL A 220 -21.67 -9.44 3.80
C VAL A 220 -21.96 -9.46 5.31
N ILE A 221 -21.21 -10.26 6.08
CA ILE A 221 -21.58 -10.61 7.47
C ILE A 221 -21.12 -9.57 8.49
N LEU A 222 -19.94 -8.97 8.31
CA LEU A 222 -19.30 -8.15 9.35
C LEU A 222 -19.78 -6.69 9.46
N PRO A 223 -20.31 -6.01 8.41
CA PRO A 223 -20.78 -4.63 8.52
C PRO A 223 -21.76 -4.36 9.67
N ASP A 224 -22.65 -5.31 9.96
CA ASP A 224 -23.65 -5.17 11.03
C ASP A 224 -23.08 -5.41 12.44
N ARG A 225 -21.89 -6.02 12.53
CA ARG A 225 -21.24 -6.39 13.80
C ARG A 225 -20.53 -5.23 14.50
N ARG A 226 -20.53 -4.03 13.90
CA ARG A 226 -19.98 -2.77 14.47
C ARG A 226 -18.55 -2.88 15.04
N LEU A 227 -17.70 -3.71 14.42
CA LEU A 227 -16.33 -3.97 14.87
C LEU A 227 -15.50 -2.69 15.02
N ARG A 228 -14.55 -2.70 15.96
CA ARG A 228 -13.57 -1.62 16.16
C ARG A 228 -12.55 -1.62 15.02
N PRO A 229 -11.97 -0.48 14.62
CA PRO A 229 -10.95 -0.41 13.57
C PRO A 229 -9.77 -1.39 13.77
N ALA A 230 -9.34 -1.62 15.01
CA ALA A 230 -8.28 -2.58 15.31
C ALA A 230 -8.69 -4.04 14.97
N GLN A 231 -9.95 -4.41 15.23
CA GLN A 231 -10.46 -5.74 14.90
C GLN A 231 -10.56 -5.93 13.38
N VAL A 232 -11.04 -4.91 12.66
CA VAL A 232 -11.03 -4.90 11.19
C VAL A 232 -9.61 -5.08 10.68
N GLY A 233 -8.64 -4.35 11.24
CA GLY A 233 -7.23 -4.48 10.88
C GLY A 233 -6.65 -5.88 11.11
N MET A 234 -6.97 -6.54 12.23
CA MET A 234 -6.53 -7.92 12.48
C MET A 234 -7.11 -8.92 11.48
N ILE A 235 -8.38 -8.74 11.08
CA ILE A 235 -9.02 -9.56 10.05
C ILE A 235 -8.32 -9.33 8.70
N GLU A 236 -8.02 -8.08 8.33
CA GLU A 236 -7.28 -7.77 7.10
C GLU A 236 -5.86 -8.38 7.09
N ILE A 237 -5.19 -8.43 8.25
CA ILE A 237 -3.89 -9.09 8.36
C ILE A 237 -4.06 -10.58 8.04
N GLY A 238 -5.02 -11.27 8.67
CA GLY A 238 -5.30 -12.68 8.38
C GLY A 238 -5.64 -12.93 6.92
N CYS A 239 -6.52 -12.11 6.33
CA CYS A 239 -6.86 -12.21 4.91
C CYS A 239 -5.66 -11.94 3.99
N SER A 240 -4.79 -10.98 4.35
CA SER A 240 -3.60 -10.67 3.56
C SER A 240 -2.59 -11.82 3.56
N LEU A 241 -2.43 -12.50 4.69
CA LEU A 241 -1.56 -13.67 4.82
C LEU A 241 -2.13 -14.86 4.05
N LEU A 242 -3.46 -15.08 4.11
CA LEU A 242 -4.11 -16.13 3.33
C LEU A 242 -3.93 -15.89 1.82
N VAL A 243 -4.21 -14.67 1.34
CA VAL A 243 -4.04 -14.30 -0.07
C VAL A 243 -2.58 -14.43 -0.49
N LEU A 244 -1.64 -13.97 0.34
CA LEU A 244 -0.21 -14.17 0.09
C LEU A 244 0.09 -15.66 -0.12
N THR A 245 -0.24 -16.52 0.85
CA THR A 245 0.06 -17.95 0.79
C THR A 245 -0.54 -18.60 -0.46
N LEU A 246 -1.80 -18.33 -0.77
CA LEU A 246 -2.45 -18.95 -1.94
C LEU A 246 -1.84 -18.46 -3.25
N LEU A 247 -1.46 -17.18 -3.35
CA LEU A 247 -0.76 -16.67 -4.53
C LEU A 247 0.60 -17.32 -4.74
N LEU A 248 1.34 -17.61 -3.66
CA LEU A 248 2.65 -18.27 -3.73
C LEU A 248 2.56 -19.78 -4.05
N VAL A 249 1.37 -20.37 -3.93
CA VAL A 249 1.14 -21.79 -4.27
C VAL A 249 0.52 -21.93 -5.65
N ALA A 250 -0.32 -20.98 -6.06
CA ALA A 250 -0.98 -20.97 -7.35
C ALA A 250 -0.05 -20.57 -8.51
N PHE A 251 0.93 -19.70 -8.25
CA PHE A 251 1.86 -19.15 -9.24
C PHE A 251 3.30 -19.26 -8.74
#